data_AF-A0A2T2S3K4-F1
#
_entry.id   AF-A0A2T2S3K4-F1
#
_cell.length_a   1.000
_cell.length_b   1.000
_cell.length_c   1.000
_cell.angle_alpha   90.00
_cell.angle_beta   90.00
_cell.angle_gamma   90.00
#
_symmetry.space_group_name_H-M   'P 1'
#
loop_
_entity.id
_entity.type
_entity.pdbx_description
1 polymer ?
#
loop_
_entity_poly.entity_id
_entity_poly.type
_entity_poly.pdbx_seq_one_letter_code
_entity_poly.pdbx_strand_id
1 'polypeptide(L)'
;MAKKANKSVAFSDHQADRRLLQRVEQALAARKDGSFSALCKQALNAFLDPAESESADSQQQRSEIQQVLAARAQAEESRSGTSESGMSEQLERTKTELEARIAGLQEQLERERSQQEQQATGSQALAQRLERLEARTEQQFERIQQKLAQLEQSWAGSRSQPAHSEAAEPPDSGEAPARQAAEPSGQQADADTLVAHFGQLLDDF
;
A
#
# COMPACT_ATOMS: atom_id res chain seq x y z
N MET A 1 -34.47 -18.69 73.25
CA MET A 1 -33.77 -19.69 72.39
C MET A 1 -33.50 -19.06 71.03
N ALA A 2 -32.23 -18.82 70.67
CA ALA A 2 -31.88 -18.23 69.37
C ALA A 2 -32.12 -19.27 68.26
N LYS A 3 -32.93 -18.92 67.26
CA LYS A 3 -33.19 -19.77 66.08
C LYS A 3 -31.91 -19.79 65.21
N LYS A 4 -31.30 -20.96 65.03
CA LYS A 4 -30.18 -21.15 64.10
C LYS A 4 -30.70 -20.98 62.66
N ALA A 5 -30.26 -19.93 61.97
CA ALA A 5 -30.54 -19.72 60.56
C ALA A 5 -29.38 -20.26 59.72
N ASN A 6 -29.68 -21.15 58.77
CA ASN A 6 -28.70 -21.63 57.80
C ASN A 6 -28.67 -20.67 56.62
N LYS A 7 -27.50 -20.12 56.30
CA LYS A 7 -27.26 -19.29 55.12
C LYS A 7 -26.31 -20.02 54.19
N SER A 8 -26.69 -20.13 52.91
CA SER A 8 -25.81 -20.65 51.87
C SER A 8 -25.02 -19.50 51.25
N VAL A 9 -23.74 -19.74 50.95
CA VAL A 9 -22.84 -18.78 50.30
C VAL A 9 -22.27 -19.46 49.07
N ALA A 10 -22.38 -18.80 47.92
CA ALA A 10 -21.81 -19.25 46.66
C ALA A 10 -20.66 -18.33 46.25
N PHE A 11 -19.59 -18.91 45.74
CA PHE A 11 -18.44 -18.19 45.18
C PHE A 11 -18.56 -18.14 43.66
N SER A 12 -18.13 -17.03 43.07
CA SER A 12 -18.06 -16.86 41.62
C SER A 12 -16.67 -17.23 41.09
N ASP A 13 -16.53 -17.34 39.77
CA ASP A 13 -15.24 -17.63 39.14
C ASP A 13 -14.34 -16.37 39.01
N HIS A 14 -14.67 -15.28 39.71
CA HIS A 14 -13.83 -14.09 39.73
C HIS A 14 -12.49 -14.34 40.42
N GLN A 15 -11.46 -13.60 39.99
CA GLN A 15 -10.09 -13.74 40.49
C GLN A 15 -10.00 -13.53 42.01
N ALA A 16 -10.79 -12.61 42.57
CA ALA A 16 -10.84 -12.36 44.00
C ALA A 16 -11.35 -13.58 44.79
N ASP A 17 -12.44 -14.20 44.33
CA ASP A 17 -13.04 -15.38 44.95
C ASP A 17 -12.11 -16.60 44.88
N ARG A 18 -11.45 -16.81 43.73
CA ARG A 18 -10.44 -17.87 43.59
C ARG A 18 -9.27 -17.70 44.55
N ARG A 19 -8.75 -16.48 44.70
CA ARG A 19 -7.67 -16.17 45.66
C ARG A 19 -8.11 -16.40 47.10
N LEU A 20 -9.34 -16.04 47.44
CA LEU A 20 -9.91 -16.26 48.77
C LEU A 20 -10.03 -17.75 49.08
N LEU A 21 -10.62 -18.53 48.19
CA LEU A 21 -10.78 -19.98 48.35
C LEU A 21 -9.43 -20.69 48.49
N GLN A 22 -8.44 -20.31 47.70
CA GLN A 22 -7.09 -20.88 47.79
C GLN A 22 -6.44 -20.62 49.17
N ARG A 23 -6.60 -19.41 49.73
CA ARG A 23 -6.10 -19.11 51.08
C ARG A 23 -6.87 -19.86 52.17
N VAL A 24 -8.17 -20.01 52.00
CA VAL A 24 -9.02 -20.78 52.90
C VAL A 24 -8.58 -22.24 52.93
N GLU A 25 -8.35 -22.86 51.78
CA GLU A 25 -7.84 -24.24 51.68
C GLU A 25 -6.49 -24.38 52.38
N GLN A 26 -5.59 -23.42 52.19
CA GLN A 26 -4.29 -23.41 52.85
C GLN A 26 -4.41 -23.30 54.38
N ALA A 27 -5.32 -22.45 54.88
CA ALA A 27 -5.58 -22.30 56.31
C ALA A 27 -6.27 -23.54 56.91
N LEU A 28 -7.11 -24.23 56.14
CA LEU A 28 -7.72 -25.50 56.55
C LEU A 28 -6.69 -26.63 56.57
N ALA A 29 -5.78 -26.70 55.60
CA ALA A 29 -4.70 -27.68 55.57
C ALA A 29 -3.74 -27.56 56.78
N ALA A 30 -3.57 -26.35 57.30
CA ALA A 30 -2.78 -26.11 58.52
C ALA A 30 -3.49 -26.55 59.81
N ARG A 31 -4.80 -26.78 59.79
CA ARG A 31 -5.61 -27.17 60.96
C ARG A 31 -6.04 -28.62 60.85
N LYS A 32 -5.68 -29.44 61.84
CA LYS A 32 -5.96 -30.89 61.80
C LYS A 32 -7.46 -31.26 61.79
N ASP A 33 -8.34 -30.43 62.36
CA ASP A 33 -9.78 -30.75 62.52
C ASP A 33 -10.75 -29.59 62.20
N GLY A 34 -10.35 -28.64 61.35
CA GLY A 34 -11.16 -27.47 61.01
C GLY A 34 -12.08 -27.72 59.82
N SER A 35 -13.39 -27.43 59.93
CA SER A 35 -14.25 -27.28 58.75
C SER A 35 -14.25 -25.82 58.28
N PHE A 36 -14.50 -25.60 56.99
CA PHE A 36 -14.71 -24.26 56.43
C PHE A 36 -15.75 -23.45 57.23
N SER A 37 -16.85 -24.09 57.61
CA SER A 37 -17.89 -23.46 58.43
C SER A 37 -17.39 -23.01 59.81
N ALA A 38 -16.50 -23.78 60.44
CA ALA A 38 -15.88 -23.39 61.71
C ALA A 38 -14.95 -22.18 61.54
N LEU A 39 -14.18 -22.14 60.44
CA LEU A 39 -13.33 -21.01 60.08
C LEU A 39 -14.17 -19.74 59.83
N CYS A 40 -15.26 -19.85 59.08
CA CYS A 40 -16.18 -18.73 58.84
C CYS A 40 -16.82 -18.22 60.14
N LYS A 41 -17.25 -19.12 61.03
CA LYS A 41 -17.81 -18.72 62.34
C LYS A 41 -16.78 -18.01 63.20
N GLN A 42 -15.54 -18.51 63.22
CA GLN A 42 -14.45 -17.86 63.93
C GLN A 42 -14.14 -16.46 63.36
N ALA A 43 -14.08 -16.33 62.03
CA ALA A 43 -13.85 -15.05 61.37
C ALA A 43 -14.99 -14.06 61.62
N LEU A 44 -16.25 -14.52 61.59
CA LEU A 44 -17.42 -13.70 61.93
C LEU A 44 -17.40 -13.27 63.39
N ASN A 45 -17.05 -14.16 64.33
CA ASN A 45 -16.92 -13.79 65.74
C ASN A 45 -15.79 -12.76 65.95
N ALA A 46 -14.63 -12.96 65.32
CA ALA A 46 -13.52 -12.01 65.39
C ALA A 46 -13.84 -10.65 64.73
N PHE A 47 -14.75 -10.62 63.76
CA PHE A 47 -15.20 -9.40 63.11
C PHE A 47 -16.26 -8.67 63.95
N LEU A 48 -17.15 -9.41 64.62
CA LEU A 48 -18.24 -8.85 65.41
C LEU A 48 -17.82 -8.42 66.82
N ASP A 49 -16.78 -9.05 67.37
CA ASP A 49 -16.28 -8.78 68.73
C ASP A 49 -14.76 -8.56 68.73
N PRO A 50 -14.29 -7.35 68.36
CA PRO A 50 -12.86 -7.04 68.27
C PRO A 50 -12.17 -6.92 69.66
N ALA A 51 -12.93 -6.95 70.76
CA ALA A 51 -12.47 -6.55 72.09
C ALA A 51 -11.66 -7.63 72.86
N GLU A 52 -11.73 -8.92 72.51
CA GLU A 52 -11.03 -9.98 73.26
C GLU A 52 -9.64 -10.35 72.72
N SER A 53 -9.10 -9.63 71.73
CA SER A 53 -7.78 -9.93 71.15
C SER A 53 -6.82 -8.75 71.12
N GLU A 54 -6.94 -7.82 72.07
CA GLU A 54 -5.96 -6.74 72.27
C GLU A 54 -4.89 -7.16 73.29
N SER A 55 -4.10 -8.18 72.94
CA SER A 55 -2.77 -8.32 73.54
C SER A 55 -1.78 -7.40 72.80
N ALA A 56 -0.74 -6.92 73.48
CA ALA A 56 0.31 -6.09 72.86
C ALA A 56 0.93 -6.79 71.63
N ASP A 57 1.01 -8.12 71.63
CA ASP A 57 1.43 -8.93 70.47
C ASP A 57 0.50 -8.78 69.26
N SER A 58 -0.82 -8.68 69.48
CA SER A 58 -1.81 -8.54 68.41
C SER A 58 -1.78 -7.15 67.78
N GLN A 59 -1.47 -6.11 68.57
CA GLN A 59 -1.26 -4.76 68.06
C GLN A 59 0.04 -4.66 67.25
N GLN A 60 1.10 -5.36 67.68
CA GLN A 60 2.37 -5.42 66.96
C GLN A 60 2.26 -6.24 65.65
N GLN A 61 1.53 -7.37 65.66
CA GLN A 61 1.21 -8.08 64.42
C GLN A 61 0.39 -7.24 63.45
N ARG A 62 -0.56 -6.42 63.94
CA ARG A 62 -1.34 -5.52 63.08
C ARG A 62 -0.45 -4.46 62.42
N SER A 63 0.49 -3.86 63.14
CA SER A 63 1.40 -2.87 62.56
C SER A 63 2.35 -3.50 61.55
N GLU A 64 2.90 -4.69 61.82
CA GLU A 64 3.74 -5.43 60.86
C GLU A 64 2.96 -5.82 59.60
N ILE A 65 1.73 -6.34 59.74
CA ILE A 65 0.88 -6.70 58.59
C ILE A 65 0.55 -5.46 57.76
N GLN A 66 0.25 -4.33 58.40
CA GLN A 66 -0.06 -3.08 57.70
C GLN A 66 1.16 -2.53 56.96
N GLN A 67 2.35 -2.66 57.55
CA GLN A 67 3.62 -2.26 56.92
C GLN A 67 3.97 -3.14 55.72
N VAL A 68 3.77 -4.47 55.84
CA VAL A 68 3.96 -5.42 54.73
C VAL A 68 2.98 -5.16 53.58
N LEU A 69 1.72 -4.85 53.89
CA LEU A 69 0.73 -4.50 52.87
C LEU A 69 1.06 -3.19 52.16
N ALA A 70 1.51 -2.17 52.90
CA ALA A 70 1.94 -0.90 52.31
C ALA A 70 3.18 -1.07 51.41
N ALA A 71 4.19 -1.81 51.88
CA ALA A 71 5.38 -2.11 51.09
C ALA A 71 5.05 -2.92 49.83
N ARG A 72 4.10 -3.87 49.93
CA ARG A 72 3.63 -4.65 48.79
C ARG A 72 2.84 -3.81 47.80
N ALA A 73 1.98 -2.91 48.26
CA ALA A 73 1.22 -2.01 47.39
C ALA A 73 2.17 -1.12 46.57
N GLN A 74 3.21 -0.54 47.21
CA GLN A 74 4.22 0.25 46.51
C GLN A 74 5.05 -0.57 45.51
N ALA A 75 5.37 -1.82 45.84
CA ALA A 75 6.10 -2.72 44.94
C ALA A 75 5.25 -3.16 43.73
N GLU A 76 3.94 -3.39 43.93
CA GLU A 76 3.00 -3.72 42.85
C GLU A 76 2.74 -2.50 41.95
N GLU A 77 2.64 -1.30 42.50
CA GLU A 77 2.46 -0.04 41.75
C GLU A 77 3.70 0.30 40.90
N SER A 78 4.90 0.09 41.44
CA SER A 78 6.16 0.26 40.70
C SER A 78 6.32 -0.75 39.55
N ARG A 79 5.81 -1.98 39.72
CA ARG A 79 5.83 -3.03 38.68
C ARG A 79 4.74 -2.84 37.62
N SER A 80 3.56 -2.37 37.99
CA SER A 80 2.47 -2.12 37.03
C SER A 80 2.78 -0.90 36.16
N GLY A 81 3.22 0.21 36.77
CA GLY A 81 3.47 1.46 36.05
C GLY A 81 4.59 1.36 35.00
N THR A 82 5.64 0.58 35.27
CA THR A 82 6.72 0.36 34.29
C THR A 82 6.29 -0.50 33.11
N SER A 83 5.48 -1.53 33.35
CA SER A 83 5.01 -2.43 32.29
C SER A 83 3.94 -1.80 31.41
N GLU A 84 3.04 -1.00 31.99
CA GLU A 84 2.00 -0.28 31.25
C GLU A 84 2.60 0.88 30.43
N SER A 85 3.57 1.62 30.99
CA SER A 85 4.29 2.67 30.26
C SER A 85 5.04 2.11 29.04
N GLY A 86 5.75 0.98 29.20
CA GLY A 86 6.48 0.36 28.10
C GLY A 86 5.58 -0.14 26.97
N MET A 87 4.43 -0.74 27.31
CA MET A 87 3.46 -1.18 26.31
C MET A 87 2.81 0.00 25.57
N SER A 88 2.52 1.10 26.27
CA SER A 88 1.98 2.32 25.66
C SER A 88 2.97 2.97 24.69
N GLU A 89 4.25 3.06 25.06
CA GLU A 89 5.29 3.57 24.16
C GLU A 89 5.45 2.71 22.91
N GLN A 90 5.41 1.38 23.08
CA GLN A 90 5.48 0.46 21.96
C GLN A 90 4.28 0.63 21.02
N LEU A 91 3.08 0.83 21.57
CA LEU A 91 1.87 1.06 20.78
C LEU A 91 1.98 2.35 19.95
N GLU A 92 2.40 3.46 20.55
CA GLU A 92 2.59 4.74 19.83
C GLU A 92 3.68 4.64 18.75
N ARG A 93 4.77 3.90 19.00
CA ARG A 93 5.77 3.60 17.96
C ARG A 93 5.16 2.82 16.79
N THR A 94 4.40 1.76 17.07
CA THR A 94 3.77 0.98 16.00
C THR A 94 2.72 1.78 15.24
N LYS A 95 1.97 2.65 15.92
CA LYS A 95 0.98 3.54 15.31
C LYS A 95 1.65 4.53 14.36
N THR A 96 2.69 5.22 14.81
CA THR A 96 3.43 6.18 13.98
C THR A 96 4.11 5.50 12.78
N GLU A 97 4.63 4.28 12.96
CA GLU A 97 5.19 3.48 11.86
C GLU A 97 4.12 3.09 10.82
N LEU A 98 2.93 2.70 11.27
CA LEU A 98 1.80 2.39 10.39
C LEU A 98 1.31 3.64 9.65
N GLU A 99 1.19 4.78 10.32
CA GLU A 99 0.81 6.06 9.72
C GLU A 99 1.81 6.47 8.62
N ALA A 100 3.11 6.37 8.88
CA ALA A 100 4.15 6.64 7.90
C ALA A 100 4.07 5.69 6.70
N ARG A 101 3.80 4.40 6.95
CA ARG A 101 3.66 3.39 5.89
C ARG A 101 2.43 3.63 5.03
N ILE A 102 1.31 4.03 5.64
CA ILE A 102 0.08 4.40 4.91
C ILE A 102 0.35 5.62 4.04
N ALA A 103 0.99 6.66 4.58
CA ALA A 103 1.34 7.85 3.81
C ALA A 103 2.24 7.52 2.62
N GLY A 104 3.25 6.67 2.81
CA GLY A 104 4.13 6.21 1.73
C GLY A 104 3.39 5.41 0.65
N LEU A 105 2.46 4.54 1.04
CA LEU A 105 1.63 3.80 0.09
C LEU A 105 0.68 4.71 -0.69
N GLN A 106 0.10 5.73 -0.04
CA GLN A 106 -0.74 6.71 -0.71
C GLN A 106 0.04 7.50 -1.77
N GLU A 107 1.25 7.94 -1.43
CA GLU A 107 2.12 8.65 -2.38
C GLU A 107 2.51 7.76 -3.57
N GLN A 108 2.83 6.48 -3.31
CA GLN A 108 3.15 5.53 -4.38
C GLN A 108 1.95 5.32 -5.32
N LEU A 109 0.75 5.17 -4.76
CA LEU A 109 -0.48 4.98 -5.54
C LEU A 109 -0.80 6.20 -6.41
N GLU A 110 -0.56 7.41 -5.88
CA GLU A 110 -0.75 8.65 -6.64
C GLU A 110 0.28 8.82 -7.77
N ARG A 111 1.54 8.41 -7.54
CA ARG A 111 2.56 8.34 -8.59
C ARG A 111 2.20 7.34 -9.68
N GLU A 112 1.79 6.13 -9.30
CA GLU A 112 1.38 5.10 -10.27
C GLU A 112 0.18 5.54 -11.09
N ARG A 113 -0.83 6.16 -10.46
CA ARG A 113 -1.98 6.71 -11.16
C ARG A 113 -1.58 7.80 -12.16
N SER A 114 -0.69 8.70 -11.74
CA SER A 114 -0.19 9.78 -12.62
C SER A 114 0.60 9.22 -13.81
N GLN A 115 1.44 8.20 -13.60
CA GLN A 115 2.16 7.52 -14.68
C GLN A 115 1.19 6.81 -15.63
N GLN A 116 0.16 6.15 -15.12
CA GLN A 116 -0.84 5.47 -15.94
C GLN A 116 -1.62 6.46 -16.81
N GLU A 117 -1.97 7.62 -16.28
CA GLU A 117 -2.65 8.68 -17.04
C GLU A 117 -1.74 9.27 -18.13
N GLN A 118 -0.46 9.47 -17.85
CA GLN A 118 0.54 9.88 -18.86
C GLN A 118 0.70 8.82 -19.95
N GLN A 119 0.73 7.54 -19.59
CA GLN A 119 0.80 6.46 -20.58
C GLN A 119 -0.47 6.37 -21.43
N ALA A 120 -1.65 6.52 -20.84
CA ALA A 120 -2.92 6.49 -21.56
C ALA A 120 -3.02 7.64 -22.57
N THR A 121 -2.66 8.86 -22.14
CA THR A 121 -2.64 10.04 -23.02
C THR A 121 -1.58 9.91 -24.12
N GLY A 122 -0.38 9.42 -23.80
CA GLY A 122 0.67 9.12 -24.78
C GLY A 122 0.23 8.08 -25.82
N SER A 123 -0.38 6.98 -25.37
CA SER A 123 -0.92 5.93 -26.25
C SER A 123 -2.02 6.48 -27.16
N GLN A 124 -2.91 7.33 -26.64
CA GLN A 124 -3.96 7.95 -27.44
C GLN A 124 -3.39 8.90 -28.49
N ALA A 125 -2.37 9.69 -28.15
CA ALA A 125 -1.69 10.58 -29.09
C ALA A 125 -0.99 9.79 -30.22
N LEU A 126 -0.36 8.65 -29.88
CA LEU A 126 0.23 7.75 -30.87
C LEU A 126 -0.83 7.12 -31.78
N ALA A 127 -1.95 6.66 -31.23
CA ALA A 127 -3.06 6.12 -32.02
C ALA A 127 -3.61 7.14 -33.02
N GLN A 128 -3.82 8.39 -32.60
CA GLN A 128 -4.24 9.46 -33.50
C GLN A 128 -3.21 9.76 -34.60
N ARG A 129 -1.92 9.66 -34.29
CA ARG A 129 -0.85 9.88 -35.27
C ARG A 129 -0.81 8.74 -36.30
N LEU A 130 -1.03 7.50 -35.88
CA LEU A 130 -1.15 6.35 -36.78
C LEU A 130 -2.36 6.52 -37.72
N GLU A 131 -3.53 6.86 -37.19
CA GLU A 131 -4.75 7.06 -38.00
C GLU A 131 -4.55 8.18 -39.05
N ARG A 132 -3.89 9.29 -38.68
CA ARG A 132 -3.53 10.35 -39.64
C ARG A 132 -2.56 9.88 -40.71
N LEU A 133 -1.60 9.03 -40.36
CA LEU A 133 -0.65 8.47 -41.32
C LEU A 133 -1.36 7.51 -42.28
N GLU A 134 -2.22 6.63 -41.77
CA GLU A 134 -3.05 5.72 -42.56
C GLU A 134 -3.91 6.50 -43.57
N ALA A 135 -4.66 7.50 -43.11
CA ALA A 135 -5.47 8.36 -43.99
C ALA A 135 -4.62 9.07 -45.06
N ARG A 136 -3.43 9.54 -44.71
CA ARG A 136 -2.51 10.16 -45.67
C ARG A 136 -2.01 9.14 -46.70
N THR A 137 -1.67 7.93 -46.28
CA THR A 137 -1.22 6.87 -47.20
C THR A 137 -2.34 6.44 -48.15
N GLU A 138 -3.57 6.30 -47.65
CA GLU A 138 -4.75 6.01 -48.45
C GLU A 138 -4.96 7.08 -49.53
N GLN A 139 -4.93 8.36 -49.14
CA GLN A 139 -5.06 9.48 -50.08
C GLN A 139 -3.95 9.53 -51.13
N GLN A 140 -2.70 9.22 -50.75
CA GLN A 140 -1.61 9.16 -51.72
C GLN A 140 -1.81 8.01 -52.70
N PHE A 141 -2.26 6.85 -52.22
CA PHE A 141 -2.54 5.69 -53.06
C PHE A 141 -3.68 5.98 -54.04
N GLU A 142 -4.80 6.54 -53.59
CA GLU A 142 -5.90 6.96 -54.46
C GLU A 142 -5.44 7.98 -55.51
N ARG A 143 -4.64 8.97 -55.12
CA ARG A 143 -4.09 9.96 -56.06
C ARG A 143 -3.18 9.30 -57.10
N ILE A 144 -2.36 8.33 -56.72
CA ILE A 144 -1.51 7.57 -57.64
C ILE A 144 -2.38 6.75 -58.60
N GLN A 145 -3.41 6.05 -58.10
CA GLN A 145 -4.34 5.32 -58.94
C GLN A 145 -5.04 6.22 -59.96
N GLN A 146 -5.51 7.40 -59.54
CA GLN A 146 -6.12 8.37 -60.46
C GLN A 146 -5.15 8.82 -61.56
N LYS A 147 -3.88 9.10 -61.21
CA LYS A 147 -2.85 9.45 -62.19
C LYS A 147 -2.57 8.31 -63.17
N LEU A 148 -2.51 7.06 -62.68
CA LEU A 148 -2.35 5.88 -63.53
C LEU A 148 -3.53 5.74 -64.51
N ALA A 149 -4.77 5.85 -64.02
CA ALA A 149 -5.95 5.80 -64.88
C ALA A 149 -5.99 6.92 -65.93
N GLN A 150 -5.54 8.14 -65.58
CA GLN A 150 -5.41 9.25 -66.52
C GLN A 150 -4.33 8.98 -67.58
N LEU A 151 -3.19 8.41 -67.18
CA LEU A 151 -2.15 8.00 -68.12
C LEU A 151 -2.68 6.92 -69.07
N GLU A 152 -3.34 5.88 -68.59
CA GLU A 152 -3.95 4.85 -69.44
C GLU A 152 -4.94 5.43 -70.46
N GLN A 153 -5.78 6.38 -70.05
CA GLN A 153 -6.73 7.05 -70.95
C GLN A 153 -6.03 7.92 -72.01
N SER A 154 -5.01 8.70 -71.63
CA SER A 154 -4.26 9.52 -72.59
C SER A 154 -3.50 8.65 -73.59
N TRP A 155 -2.92 7.53 -73.16
CA TRP A 155 -2.27 6.56 -74.04
C TRP A 155 -3.26 5.85 -74.97
N ALA A 156 -4.44 5.46 -74.49
CA ALA A 156 -5.49 4.87 -75.34
C ALA A 156 -6.02 5.87 -76.39
N GLY A 157 -6.15 7.16 -76.02
CA GLY A 157 -6.52 8.24 -76.93
C GLY A 157 -5.47 8.48 -78.01
N SER A 158 -4.18 8.50 -77.66
CA SER A 158 -3.08 8.66 -78.62
C SER A 158 -2.95 7.48 -79.59
N ARG A 159 -3.35 6.27 -79.18
CA ARG A 159 -3.30 5.08 -80.06
C ARG A 159 -4.43 5.01 -81.09
N SER A 160 -5.46 5.85 -80.93
CA SER A 160 -6.65 5.85 -81.79
C SER A 160 -6.59 6.87 -82.94
N GLN A 161 -5.49 7.61 -83.10
CA GLN A 161 -5.27 8.43 -84.31
C GLN A 161 -4.82 7.55 -85.48
N PRO A 162 -5.58 7.47 -86.59
CA PRO A 162 -5.10 6.82 -87.80
C PRO A 162 -3.92 7.60 -88.37
N ALA A 163 -2.82 6.90 -88.57
CA ALA A 163 -1.64 7.40 -89.26
C ALA A 163 -2.02 7.79 -90.71
N HIS A 164 -2.12 9.08 -90.99
CA HIS A 164 -1.91 9.60 -92.33
C HIS A 164 -0.43 9.94 -92.49
N SER A 165 0.23 9.09 -93.28
CA SER A 165 1.55 9.29 -93.85
C SER A 165 1.62 10.60 -94.62
N GLU A 166 2.64 11.42 -94.38
CA GLU A 166 3.37 12.05 -95.47
C GLU A 166 4.81 12.35 -95.04
N ALA A 167 5.73 11.78 -95.80
CA ALA A 167 7.17 11.85 -95.59
C ALA A 167 7.74 13.16 -96.14
N ALA A 168 8.62 13.80 -95.37
CA ALA A 168 9.61 14.74 -95.90
C ALA A 168 10.88 14.63 -95.06
N GLU A 169 11.96 14.21 -95.72
CA GLU A 169 13.33 14.07 -95.21
C GLU A 169 14.08 15.43 -95.14
N PRO A 170 15.28 15.47 -94.49
CA PRO A 170 15.88 16.66 -93.86
C PRO A 170 16.98 17.35 -94.70
N PRO A 171 17.59 18.44 -94.17
CA PRO A 171 19.04 18.44 -93.94
C PRO A 171 19.40 19.04 -92.56
N ASP A 172 20.23 18.37 -91.76
CA ASP A 172 21.70 18.47 -91.71
C ASP A 172 22.23 19.74 -91.02
N SER A 173 22.71 19.58 -89.78
CA SER A 173 24.04 20.01 -89.31
C SER A 173 24.08 20.17 -87.79
N GLY A 174 24.99 19.43 -87.16
CA GLY A 174 25.91 20.04 -86.19
C GLY A 174 25.57 19.94 -84.70
N GLU A 175 26.41 19.14 -84.03
CA GLU A 175 27.09 19.51 -82.77
C GLU A 175 26.42 19.13 -81.44
N ALA A 176 26.83 17.94 -80.97
CA ALA A 176 26.85 17.60 -79.54
C ALA A 176 27.90 18.48 -78.81
N PRO A 177 27.68 18.80 -77.54
CA PRO A 177 28.40 18.00 -76.54
C PRO A 177 27.63 17.73 -75.24
N ALA A 178 28.24 16.83 -74.45
CA ALA A 178 28.13 16.69 -73.00
C ALA A 178 26.89 15.99 -72.43
N ARG A 179 27.08 14.68 -72.20
CA ARG A 179 26.55 13.98 -71.03
C ARG A 179 26.96 14.75 -69.76
N GLN A 180 25.99 15.21 -68.98
CA GLN A 180 26.13 15.35 -67.52
C GLN A 180 24.90 14.74 -66.88
N ALA A 181 25.08 13.51 -66.37
CA ALA A 181 24.31 13.01 -65.27
C ALA A 181 24.72 13.83 -64.03
N ALA A 182 23.82 14.66 -63.53
CA ALA A 182 23.92 15.23 -62.20
C ALA A 182 22.84 14.54 -61.36
N GLU A 183 23.30 13.65 -60.49
CA GLU A 183 22.50 13.04 -59.43
C GLU A 183 21.88 14.15 -58.55
N PRO A 184 20.61 14.02 -58.12
CA PRO A 184 20.08 14.90 -57.10
C PRO A 184 20.72 14.54 -55.75
N SER A 185 21.82 15.21 -55.40
CA SER A 185 22.34 15.26 -54.03
C SER A 185 21.31 15.95 -53.14
N GLY A 186 20.45 15.16 -52.50
CA GLY A 186 19.37 15.68 -51.67
C GLY A 186 18.86 14.68 -50.65
N GLN A 187 19.74 14.01 -49.90
CA GLN A 187 19.33 13.15 -48.77
C GLN A 187 20.28 13.17 -47.57
N GLN A 188 21.23 14.12 -47.47
CA GLN A 188 22.19 14.11 -46.36
C GLN A 188 21.81 15.00 -45.17
N ALA A 189 20.85 15.93 -45.33
CA ALA A 189 20.41 16.81 -44.24
C ALA A 189 19.41 16.14 -43.28
N ASP A 190 18.61 15.18 -43.75
CA ASP A 190 17.61 14.51 -42.90
C ASP A 190 18.23 13.47 -41.96
N ALA A 191 19.35 12.85 -42.36
CA ALA A 191 20.07 11.90 -41.53
C ALA A 191 20.67 12.57 -40.29
N ASP A 192 21.30 13.74 -40.46
CA ASP A 192 21.91 14.48 -39.35
C ASP A 192 20.85 15.01 -38.37
N THR A 193 19.67 15.38 -38.87
CA THR A 193 18.57 15.86 -38.02
C THR A 193 17.99 14.74 -37.16
N LEU A 194 17.86 13.53 -37.72
CA LEU A 194 17.38 12.36 -36.99
C LEU A 194 18.42 11.89 -35.96
N VAL A 195 19.70 11.86 -36.33
CA VAL A 195 20.80 11.46 -35.43
C VAL A 195 20.93 12.45 -34.26
N ALA A 196 20.78 13.76 -34.50
CA ALA A 196 20.74 14.76 -33.43
C ALA A 196 19.55 14.57 -32.48
N HIS A 197 18.39 14.21 -33.01
CA HIS A 197 17.19 13.99 -32.21
C HIS A 197 17.24 12.70 -31.37
N PHE A 198 17.93 11.66 -31.88
CA PHE A 198 18.19 10.43 -31.12
C PHE A 198 19.26 10.63 -30.04
N GLY A 199 20.27 11.48 -30.27
CA GLY A 199 21.26 11.84 -29.26
C GLY A 199 20.64 12.52 -28.04
N GLN A 200 19.73 13.47 -28.26
CA GLN A 200 19.02 14.16 -27.18
C GLN A 200 18.14 13.25 -26.32
N LEU A 201 17.60 12.16 -26.89
CA LEU A 201 16.68 11.27 -26.18
C LEU A 201 17.42 10.22 -25.32
N LEU A 202 18.71 10.00 -25.58
CA LEU A 202 19.54 9.04 -24.86
C LEU A 202 20.29 9.66 -23.66
N ASP A 203 20.50 10.98 -23.65
CA ASP A 203 21.10 11.70 -22.51
C ASP A 203 20.12 11.92 -21.34
N ASP A 204 18.82 11.65 -21.53
CA ASP A 204 17.76 11.81 -20.53
C ASP A 204 17.44 10.51 -19.73
N PHE A 205 18.24 9.45 -19.89
CA PHE A 205 18.17 8.18 -19.14
C PHE A 205 19.37 7.99 -18.20
#